data_AF-A6N1B6-F1
#
_entry.id   AF-A6N1B6-F1
#
_cell.length_a   1.000
_cell.length_b   1.000
_cell.length_c   1.000
_cell.angle_alpha   90.00
_cell.angle_beta   90.00
_cell.angle_gamma   90.00
#
_symmetry.space_group_name_H-M   'P 1'
#
loop_
_entity.id
_entity.type
_entity.pdbx_description
1 polymer ?
#
loop_
_entity_poly.entity_id
_entity_poly.type
_entity_poly.pdbx_seq_one_letter_code
_entity_poly.pdbx_strand_id
1 'polypeptide(L)'
;FQAPCRTTKFLREVPPLAWYRRTIPQMAMAGFLPFSAIYIELYYIFASIWGHRIYTIYSILFIVFIILLIVTAFITVALTYFQLTAEDHEWWWRSFLCGGSTGFFVFAYCLYYYRERSDMSGFMQTSFFFGYMACICYAFFLMLGMVGFRAALLFVRHIYKSIKCE
;
A
#
# COMPACT_ATOMS: atom_id res chain seq x y z
N PHE A 1 21.54 -7.50 8.35
CA PHE A 1 20.90 -6.19 8.58
C PHE A 1 21.82 -5.35 9.45
N GLN A 2 22.24 -4.16 9.00
CA GLN A 2 23.11 -3.27 9.75
C GLN A 2 22.27 -2.11 10.30
N ALA A 3 22.15 -2.03 11.62
CA ALA A 3 21.41 -0.97 12.28
C ALA A 3 22.18 0.36 12.15
N PRO A 4 21.49 1.48 11.85
CA PRO A 4 22.14 2.78 11.65
C PRO A 4 22.79 3.33 12.94
N CYS A 5 22.31 2.87 14.10
CA CYS A 5 22.79 3.27 15.41
C CYS A 5 23.01 2.07 16.33
N ARG A 6 23.82 2.27 17.39
CA ARG A 6 24.01 1.28 18.45
C ARG A 6 22.68 1.09 19.18
N THR A 7 22.07 -0.09 19.04
CA THR A 7 20.80 -0.43 19.70
C THR A 7 21.04 -0.78 21.16
N THR A 8 20.23 -0.25 22.06
CA THR A 8 20.19 -0.67 23.47
C THR A 8 19.58 -2.07 23.59
N LYS A 9 20.04 -2.88 24.55
CA LYS A 9 19.52 -4.25 24.78
C LYS A 9 18.06 -4.26 25.28
N PHE A 10 17.60 -3.16 25.87
CA PHE A 10 16.22 -2.99 26.33
C PHE A 10 15.44 -2.13 25.34
N LEU A 11 14.25 -2.59 24.98
CA LEU A 11 13.27 -1.85 24.20
C LEU A 11 12.73 -0.71 25.09
N ARG A 12 12.79 0.53 24.59
CA ARG A 12 12.10 1.65 25.24
C ARG A 12 10.60 1.41 25.11
N GLU A 13 9.86 1.59 26.20
CA GLU A 13 8.41 1.41 26.22
C GLU A 13 7.74 2.42 25.27
N VAL A 14 6.87 1.93 24.40
CA VAL A 14 6.15 2.76 23.42
C VAL A 14 5.06 3.53 24.17
N PRO A 15 5.00 4.88 24.07
CA PRO A 15 3.97 5.65 24.74
C PRO A 15 2.58 5.27 24.21
N PRO A 16 1.52 5.35 25.04
CA PRO A 16 0.17 5.05 24.61
C PRO A 16 -0.26 6.00 23.49
N LEU A 17 -0.39 5.48 22.27
CA LEU A 17 -0.83 6.24 21.10
C LEU A 17 -2.35 6.45 21.11
N ALA A 18 -2.78 7.66 20.71
CA ALA A 18 -4.18 7.98 20.47
C ALA A 18 -4.79 7.03 19.42
N TRP A 19 -6.11 6.80 19.48
CA TRP A 19 -6.81 5.82 18.63
C TRP A 19 -6.52 6.00 17.12
N TYR A 20 -6.51 7.25 16.62
CA TYR A 20 -6.25 7.56 15.21
C TYR A 20 -4.80 7.29 14.76
N ARG A 21 -3.85 7.18 15.71
CA ARG A 21 -2.44 6.84 15.44
C ARG A 21 -2.16 5.34 15.52
N ARG A 22 -3.18 4.52 15.77
CA ARG A 22 -3.05 3.05 15.70
C ARG A 22 -2.82 2.59 14.26
N THR A 23 -2.29 1.39 14.12
CA THR A 23 -1.92 0.80 12.83
C THR A 23 -3.09 0.72 11.85
N ILE A 24 -4.28 0.32 12.31
CA ILE A 24 -5.44 0.09 11.42
C ILE A 24 -5.95 1.40 10.79
N PRO A 25 -6.24 2.49 11.55
CA PRO A 25 -6.63 3.77 10.94
C PRO A 25 -5.57 4.33 9.99
N GLN A 26 -4.29 4.21 10.35
CA GLN A 26 -3.21 4.66 9.47
C GLN A 26 -3.11 3.85 8.18
N MET A 27 -3.30 2.53 8.23
CA MET A 27 -3.37 1.69 7.02
C MET A 27 -4.53 2.10 6.13
N ALA A 28 -5.70 2.38 6.70
CA ALA A 28 -6.86 2.84 5.94
C ALA A 28 -6.59 4.19 5.25
N MET A 29 -6.02 5.15 5.97
CA MET A 29 -5.63 6.45 5.40
C MET A 29 -4.54 6.30 4.33
N ALA A 30 -3.55 5.44 4.57
CA ALA A 30 -2.42 5.23 3.67
C ALA A 30 -2.83 4.65 2.33
N GLY A 31 -3.79 3.72 2.32
CA GLY A 31 -4.22 3.03 1.11
C GLY A 31 -5.31 3.76 0.33
N PHE A 32 -6.10 4.61 0.99
CA PHE A 32 -7.21 5.33 0.34
C PHE A 32 -6.71 6.34 -0.71
N LEU A 33 -5.65 7.10 -0.39
CA LEU A 33 -5.05 8.09 -1.30
C LEU A 33 -4.47 7.48 -2.59
N PRO A 34 -3.59 6.46 -2.55
CA PRO A 34 -3.11 5.81 -3.77
C PRO A 34 -4.23 5.08 -4.51
N PHE A 35 -5.24 4.56 -3.80
CA PHE A 35 -6.42 3.95 -4.43
C PHE A 35 -7.25 4.98 -5.22
N SER A 36 -7.52 6.16 -4.66
CA SER A 36 -8.29 7.20 -5.35
C SER A 36 -7.59 7.69 -6.62
N ALA A 37 -6.25 7.75 -6.61
CA ALA A 37 -5.44 8.12 -7.77
C ALA A 37 -5.54 7.12 -8.94
N ILE A 38 -5.74 5.83 -8.65
CA ILE A 38 -5.80 4.77 -9.67
C ILE A 38 -7.22 4.30 -9.99
N TYR A 39 -8.24 4.81 -9.30
CA TYR A 39 -9.62 4.31 -9.36
C TYR A 39 -10.20 4.28 -10.78
N ILE A 40 -10.00 5.35 -11.55
CA ILE A 40 -10.53 5.47 -12.92
C ILE A 40 -9.85 4.45 -13.85
N GLU A 41 -8.53 4.29 -13.73
CA GLU A 41 -7.79 3.32 -14.53
C GLU A 41 -8.19 1.88 -14.17
N LEU A 42 -8.36 1.61 -12.88
CA LEU A 42 -8.83 0.32 -12.40
C LEU A 42 -10.19 -0.01 -13.04
N TYR A 43 -11.14 0.93 -13.08
CA TYR A 43 -12.41 0.74 -13.76
C TYR A 43 -12.25 0.33 -15.23
N TYR A 44 -11.39 1.03 -15.98
CA TYR A 44 -11.15 0.71 -17.38
C TYR A 44 -10.46 -0.65 -17.59
N ILE A 45 -9.53 -1.03 -16.71
CA ILE A 45 -8.89 -2.35 -16.72
C ILE A 45 -9.95 -3.43 -16.51
N PHE A 46 -10.80 -3.30 -15.49
CA PHE A 46 -11.87 -4.27 -15.22
C PHE A 46 -12.86 -4.37 -16.39
N ALA A 47 -13.25 -3.22 -16.96
CA ALA A 47 -14.13 -3.18 -18.13
C ALA A 47 -13.49 -3.81 -19.38
N SER A 48 -12.16 -3.83 -19.49
CA SER A 48 -11.46 -4.44 -20.62
C SER A 48 -11.12 -5.91 -20.44
N ILE A 49 -10.80 -6.34 -19.22
CA ILE A 49 -10.50 -7.75 -18.91
C ILE A 49 -11.78 -8.57 -18.94
N TRP A 50 -12.87 -8.02 -18.40
CA TRP A 50 -14.14 -8.75 -18.23
C TRP A 50 -15.26 -8.26 -19.15
N GLY A 51 -15.06 -7.17 -19.90
CA GLY A 51 -15.99 -6.66 -20.90
C GLY A 51 -15.40 -6.69 -22.30
N HIS A 52 -16.26 -6.54 -23.31
CA HIS A 52 -15.90 -6.67 -24.73
C HIS A 52 -15.19 -5.44 -25.33
N ARG A 53 -14.63 -4.54 -24.51
CA ARG A 53 -14.00 -3.29 -24.96
C ARG A 53 -12.48 -3.42 -24.87
N ILE A 54 -11.80 -3.30 -26.01
CA ILE A 54 -10.34 -3.30 -26.07
C ILE A 54 -9.83 -2.00 -25.45
N TYR A 55 -9.11 -2.09 -24.33
CA TYR A 55 -8.42 -0.94 -23.76
C TYR A 55 -7.12 -0.69 -24.55
N THR A 56 -7.13 0.32 -25.40
CA THR A 56 -6.01 0.64 -26.32
C THR A 56 -4.96 1.56 -25.71
N ILE A 57 -5.11 2.03 -24.46
CA ILE A 57 -4.28 3.10 -23.88
C ILE A 57 -3.27 2.57 -22.85
N TYR A 58 -2.50 1.54 -23.23
CA TYR A 58 -1.47 0.95 -22.35
C TYR A 58 -0.39 1.94 -21.86
N SER A 59 -0.13 3.01 -22.62
CA SER A 59 0.83 4.05 -22.24
C SER A 59 0.41 4.83 -20.99
N ILE A 60 -0.89 5.11 -20.81
CA ILE A 60 -1.38 5.83 -19.63
C ILE A 60 -1.29 4.94 -18.38
N LEU A 61 -1.57 3.63 -18.50
CA LEU A 61 -1.42 2.68 -17.40
C LEU A 61 0.00 2.65 -16.83
N PHE A 62 1.02 2.69 -17.69
CA PHE A 62 2.40 2.71 -17.25
C PHE A 62 2.74 3.99 -16.46
N ILE A 63 2.27 5.15 -16.93
CA ILE A 63 2.46 6.42 -16.23
C ILE A 63 1.76 6.41 -14.88
N VAL A 64 0.51 5.94 -14.82
CA VAL A 64 -0.26 5.85 -13.58
C VAL A 64 0.37 4.86 -12.60
N PHE A 65 0.93 3.76 -13.10
CA PHE A 65 1.70 2.83 -12.28
C PHE A 65 2.93 3.48 -11.64
N ILE A 66 3.69 4.29 -12.38
CA ILE A 66 4.83 5.05 -11.82
C ILE A 66 4.35 6.04 -10.77
N ILE A 67 3.29 6.79 -11.05
CA ILE A 67 2.71 7.76 -10.09
C ILE A 67 2.27 7.05 -8.81
N LEU A 68 1.63 5.88 -8.93
CA LEU A 68 1.24 5.05 -7.81
C LEU A 68 2.44 4.69 -6.94
N LEU A 69 3.55 4.22 -7.52
CA LEU A 69 4.76 3.88 -6.76
C LEU A 69 5.32 5.09 -6.01
N ILE A 70 5.35 6.26 -6.65
CA ILE A 70 5.84 7.51 -6.03
C ILE A 70 4.92 7.93 -4.87
N VAL A 71 3.61 7.94 -5.08
CA VAL A 71 2.62 8.33 -4.06
C VAL A 71 2.66 7.38 -2.88
N THR A 72 2.74 6.06 -3.12
CA THR A 72 2.87 5.06 -2.06
C THR A 72 4.17 5.25 -1.27
N ALA A 73 5.30 5.50 -1.94
CA ALA A 73 6.57 5.78 -1.28
C ALA A 73 6.50 7.05 -0.42
N PHE A 74 5.87 8.11 -0.94
CA PHE A 74 5.74 9.39 -0.22
C PHE A 74 4.87 9.26 1.03
N ILE A 75 3.70 8.65 0.92
CA ILE A 75 2.77 8.46 2.04
C ILE A 75 3.40 7.56 3.12
N THR A 76 4.07 6.48 2.73
CA THR A 76 4.73 5.59 3.69
C THR A 76 5.87 6.28 4.45
N VAL A 77 6.67 7.10 3.78
CA VAL A 77 7.70 7.93 4.44
C VAL A 77 7.08 8.95 5.39
N ALA A 78 6.04 9.66 4.97
CA ALA A 78 5.36 10.65 5.82
C ALA A 78 4.76 10.02 7.08
N LEU A 79 4.07 8.88 6.96
CA LEU A 79 3.52 8.16 8.12
C LEU A 79 4.62 7.62 9.04
N THR A 80 5.72 7.12 8.46
CA THR A 80 6.87 6.65 9.24
C THR A 80 7.52 7.80 10.01
N TYR A 81 7.62 8.99 9.41
CA TYR A 81 8.09 10.19 10.11
C TYR A 81 7.19 10.54 11.30
N PHE A 82 5.87 10.62 11.09
CA PHE A 82 4.94 10.88 12.19
C PHE A 82 5.00 9.82 13.29
N GLN A 83 5.23 8.55 12.94
CA GLN A 83 5.43 7.48 13.91
C GLN A 83 6.71 7.70 14.73
N LEU A 84 7.83 8.03 14.08
CA LEU A 84 9.11 8.28 14.75
C LEU A 84 9.04 9.51 15.67
N THR A 85 8.31 10.57 15.28
CA THR A 85 8.10 11.74 16.14
C THR A 85 7.23 11.43 17.38
N ALA A 86 6.46 10.34 17.34
CA ALA A 86 5.69 9.85 18.47
C ALA A 86 6.48 8.86 19.36
N GLU A 87 7.81 8.79 19.18
CA GLU A 87 8.72 7.85 19.87
C GLU A 87 8.39 6.37 19.65
N ASP A 88 7.63 6.05 18.60
CA ASP A 88 7.28 4.68 18.26
C ASP A 88 8.32 4.11 17.28
N HIS A 89 9.04 3.09 17.75
CA HIS A 89 10.15 2.47 17.02
C HIS A 89 9.73 1.29 16.14
N GLU A 90 8.46 0.86 16.18
CA GLU A 90 7.95 -0.31 15.45
C GLU A 90 7.56 0.05 14.00
N TRP A 91 8.46 0.71 13.27
CA TRP A 91 8.18 1.21 11.92
C TRP A 91 8.21 0.13 10.83
N TRP A 92 8.88 -1.00 11.07
CA TRP A 92 9.17 -2.01 10.05
C TRP A 92 7.92 -2.61 9.40
N TRP A 93 7.10 -3.29 10.20
CA TRP A 93 5.88 -3.92 9.73
C TRP A 93 4.82 -2.89 9.35
N ARG A 94 4.77 -1.77 10.06
CA ARG A 94 3.80 -0.69 9.78
C ARG A 94 4.05 -0.03 8.44
N SER A 95 5.31 0.24 8.08
CA SER A 95 5.66 0.79 6.77
C SER A 95 5.27 -0.14 5.63
N PHE A 96 5.50 -1.45 5.81
CA PHE A 96 5.12 -2.47 4.83
C PHE A 96 3.59 -2.58 4.69
N LEU A 97 2.86 -2.67 5.81
CA LEU A 97 1.41 -2.77 5.84
C LEU A 97 0.72 -1.51 5.30
N CYS A 98 1.22 -0.32 5.65
CA CYS A 98 0.72 0.94 5.10
C CYS A 98 0.98 1.03 3.59
N GLY A 99 2.16 0.63 3.11
CA GLY A 99 2.46 0.63 1.68
C GLY A 99 1.60 -0.35 0.89
N GLY A 100 1.41 -1.56 1.43
CA GLY A 100 0.60 -2.60 0.80
C GLY A 100 -0.91 -2.36 0.88
N SER A 101 -1.40 -1.55 1.83
CA SER A 101 -2.83 -1.37 2.14
C SER A 101 -3.72 -1.07 0.93
N THR A 102 -3.20 -0.39 -0.09
CA THR A 102 -3.86 -0.15 -1.38
C THR A 102 -4.40 -1.44 -2.02
N GLY A 103 -3.68 -2.57 -1.89
CA GLY A 103 -4.13 -3.87 -2.40
C GLY A 103 -5.42 -4.39 -1.76
N PHE A 104 -5.67 -4.06 -0.48
CA PHE A 104 -6.96 -4.37 0.17
C PHE A 104 -8.10 -3.50 -0.39
N PHE A 105 -7.84 -2.23 -0.68
CA PHE A 105 -8.83 -1.36 -1.33
C PHE A 105 -9.16 -1.82 -2.74
N VAL A 106 -8.15 -2.27 -3.50
CA VAL A 106 -8.38 -2.89 -4.82
C VAL A 106 -9.22 -4.15 -4.70
N PHE A 107 -8.95 -5.02 -3.72
CA PHE A 107 -9.77 -6.21 -3.49
C PHE A 107 -11.22 -5.87 -3.10
N ALA A 108 -11.43 -4.85 -2.26
CA ALA A 108 -12.76 -4.35 -1.93
C ALA A 108 -13.49 -3.80 -3.17
N TYR A 109 -12.78 -3.14 -4.08
CA TYR A 109 -13.33 -2.73 -5.36
C TYR A 109 -13.72 -3.92 -6.24
N CYS A 110 -12.94 -5.00 -6.26
CA CYS A 110 -13.31 -6.23 -6.98
C CYS A 110 -14.66 -6.79 -6.50
N LEU A 111 -14.92 -6.77 -5.18
CA LEU A 111 -16.20 -7.19 -4.60
C LEU A 111 -17.35 -6.30 -5.06
N TYR A 112 -17.14 -4.98 -5.09
CA TYR A 112 -18.12 -4.02 -5.59
C TYR A 112 -18.42 -4.24 -7.09
N TYR A 113 -17.37 -4.37 -7.91
CA TYR A 113 -17.50 -4.62 -9.35
C TYR A 113 -18.26 -5.92 -9.65
N TYR A 114 -17.95 -6.98 -8.89
CA TYR A 114 -18.63 -8.26 -9.03
C TYR A 114 -20.14 -8.15 -8.76
N ARG A 115 -20.55 -7.41 -7.72
CA ARG A 115 -21.98 -7.27 -7.35
C ARG A 115 -22.78 -6.37 -8.29
N GLU A 116 -22.23 -5.20 -8.64
CA GLU A 116 -23.00 -4.16 -9.33
C GLU A 116 -22.93 -4.27 -10.86
N ARG A 117 -21.95 -4.99 -11.39
CA ARG A 117 -21.58 -4.86 -12.81
C ARG A 117 -21.21 -6.14 -13.51
N SER A 118 -20.92 -7.22 -12.78
CA SER A 118 -20.65 -8.49 -13.41
C SER A 118 -21.97 -9.22 -13.65
N ASP A 119 -22.40 -9.29 -14.91
CA ASP A 119 -23.48 -10.19 -15.35
C ASP A 119 -23.02 -11.67 -15.34
N MET A 120 -22.13 -12.01 -14.39
CA MET A 120 -21.42 -13.28 -14.30
C MET A 120 -22.12 -14.20 -13.31
N SER A 121 -22.99 -15.07 -13.82
CA SER A 121 -23.73 -16.04 -13.03
C SER A 121 -23.05 -17.41 -13.01
N GLY A 122 -22.88 -18.00 -11.82
CA GLY A 122 -22.48 -19.38 -11.65
C GLY A 122 -21.26 -19.58 -10.75
N PHE A 123 -21.30 -20.58 -9.89
CA PHE A 123 -20.29 -20.85 -8.85
C PHE A 123 -18.87 -21.01 -9.41
N MET A 124 -18.73 -21.66 -10.57
CA MET A 124 -17.42 -21.85 -11.18
C MET A 124 -16.84 -20.51 -11.68
N GLN A 125 -17.67 -19.66 -12.28
CA GLN A 125 -17.22 -18.35 -12.78
C GLN A 125 -16.86 -17.40 -11.63
N THR A 126 -17.60 -17.44 -10.53
CA THR A 126 -17.30 -16.63 -9.33
C THR A 126 -15.96 -17.03 -8.71
N SER A 127 -15.70 -18.33 -8.57
CA SER A 127 -14.47 -18.81 -7.94
C SER A 127 -13.24 -18.49 -8.78
N PHE A 128 -13.31 -18.59 -10.11
CA PHE A 128 -12.23 -18.14 -10.99
C PHE A 128 -12.00 -16.63 -10.88
N PHE A 129 -13.04 -15.81 -10.93
CA PHE A 129 -12.92 -14.35 -10.80
C PHE A 129 -12.23 -13.97 -9.48
N PHE A 130 -12.74 -14.48 -8.36
CA PHE A 130 -12.18 -14.16 -7.05
C PHE A 130 -10.78 -14.75 -6.85
N GLY A 131 -10.50 -15.94 -7.39
CA GLY A 131 -9.18 -16.55 -7.33
C GLY A 131 -8.11 -15.70 -8.03
N TYR A 132 -8.36 -15.33 -9.30
CA TYR A 132 -7.44 -14.47 -10.05
C TYR A 132 -7.27 -13.10 -9.40
N MET A 133 -8.38 -12.48 -8.98
CA MET A 133 -8.33 -11.17 -8.35
C MET A 133 -7.62 -11.19 -7.00
N ALA A 134 -7.79 -12.25 -6.20
CA ALA A 134 -7.04 -12.42 -4.95
C ALA A 134 -5.54 -12.54 -5.21
N CYS A 135 -5.12 -13.32 -6.19
CA CYS A 135 -3.70 -13.43 -6.57
C CYS A 135 -3.12 -12.09 -7.03
N ILE A 136 -3.83 -11.36 -7.89
CA ILE A 136 -3.40 -10.05 -8.39
C ILE A 136 -3.30 -9.05 -7.23
N CYS A 137 -4.33 -8.97 -6.38
CA CYS A 137 -4.34 -8.05 -5.23
C CYS A 137 -3.21 -8.38 -4.23
N TYR A 138 -2.94 -9.67 -4.01
CA TYR A 138 -1.84 -10.12 -3.16
C TYR A 138 -0.47 -9.73 -3.74
N ALA A 139 -0.26 -9.92 -5.04
CA ALA A 139 0.96 -9.47 -5.71
C ALA A 139 1.13 -7.94 -5.61
N PHE A 140 0.04 -7.18 -5.81
CA PHE A 140 0.02 -5.73 -5.67
C PHE A 140 0.35 -5.28 -4.25
N PHE A 141 -0.23 -5.94 -3.25
CA PHE A 141 0.03 -5.72 -1.83
C PHE A 141 1.51 -5.92 -1.50
N LEU A 142 2.11 -7.04 -1.94
CA LEU A 142 3.53 -7.32 -1.70
C LEU A 142 4.45 -6.32 -2.40
N MET A 143 4.14 -5.96 -3.64
CA MET A 143 4.93 -5.03 -4.44
C MET A 143 4.92 -3.62 -3.83
N LEU A 144 3.74 -3.08 -3.54
CA LEU A 144 3.60 -1.76 -2.92
C LEU A 144 4.13 -1.74 -1.49
N GLY A 145 3.93 -2.83 -0.73
CA GLY A 145 4.50 -3.00 0.60
C GLY A 145 6.03 -2.98 0.57
N MET A 146 6.66 -3.64 -0.41
CA MET A 146 8.12 -3.64 -0.55
C MET A 146 8.66 -2.26 -0.93
N VAL A 147 7.98 -1.54 -1.83
CA VAL A 147 8.36 -0.17 -2.22
C VAL A 147 8.26 0.77 -1.02
N GLY A 148 7.16 0.71 -0.28
CA GLY A 148 6.98 1.50 0.94
C GLY A 148 8.02 1.19 2.02
N PHE A 149 8.30 -0.10 2.25
CA PHE A 149 9.32 -0.52 3.21
C PHE A 149 10.73 -0.04 2.81
N ARG A 150 11.10 -0.16 1.53
CA ARG A 150 12.40 0.35 1.04
C ARG A 150 12.51 1.87 1.18
N ALA A 151 11.46 2.60 0.84
CA ALA A 151 11.43 4.06 0.96
C ALA A 151 11.59 4.50 2.43
N ALA A 152 10.83 3.89 3.34
CA ALA A 152 10.93 4.14 4.77
C ALA A 152 12.33 3.79 5.32
N LEU A 153 12.92 2.68 4.90
CA LEU A 153 14.26 2.28 5.34
C LEU A 153 15.36 3.25 4.87
N LEU A 154 15.29 3.74 3.63
CA LEU A 154 16.21 4.76 3.13
C LEU A 154 16.07 6.07 3.91
N PHE A 155 14.83 6.49 4.16
CA PHE A 155 14.52 7.69 4.94
C PHE A 155 15.07 7.60 6.38
N VAL A 156 14.80 6.50 7.08
CA VAL A 156 15.29 6.25 8.43
C VAL A 156 16.83 6.31 8.47
N ARG A 157 17.50 5.64 7.53
CA ARG A 157 18.97 5.70 7.43
C ARG A 157 19.49 7.11 7.19
N HIS A 158 18.78 7.90 6.39
CA HIS A 158 19.16 9.28 6.10
C HIS A 158 19.11 10.15 7.37
N ILE A 159 18.01 10.09 8.14
CA ILE A 159 17.85 10.83 9.40
C ILE A 159 18.90 10.42 10.44
N TYR A 160 19.09 9.12 10.66
CA TYR A 160 20.06 8.67 11.67
C TYR A 160 21.51 8.96 11.29
N LYS A 161 21.80 9.10 9.99
CA LYS A 161 23.13 9.54 9.54
C LYS A 161 23.34 11.04 9.79
N SER A 162 22.34 11.89 9.53
CA SER A 162 22.47 13.34 9.73
C SER A 162 22.62 13.71 11.21
N ILE A 163 21.90 13.04 12.11
CA ILE A 163 21.98 13.27 13.57
C ILE A 163 23.36 12.92 14.15
N LYS A 164 24.14 12.06 13.49
CA LYS A 164 25.47 11.64 13.94
C LYS A 164 26.61 12.57 13.48
N CYS A 165 26.31 13.54 12.61
CA CYS A 165 27.29 14.48 12.08
C CYS A 165 27.34 15.81 12.86
N GLU A 166 26.50 15.97 13.89
CA GLU A 166 26.62 16.96 14.96
C GLU A 166 27.12 16.28 16.24
#